data_AF-A0A834IAJ7-F1
#
_entry.id   AF-A0A834IAJ7-F1
#
_cell.length_a   1.000
_cell.length_b   1.000
_cell.length_c   1.000
_cell.angle_alpha   90.00
_cell.angle_beta   90.00
_cell.angle_gamma   90.00
#
_symmetry.space_group_name_H-M   'P 1'
#
loop_
_entity.id
_entity.type
_entity.pdbx_description
1 polymer ?
#
loop_
_entity_poly.entity_id
_entity_poly.type
_entity_poly.pdbx_seq_one_letter_code
_entity_poly.pdbx_strand_id
1 'polypeptide(L)'
;VLNRNLQKDSQEQRFINSVLSLFDLSYKLDILPSLWPYISTPNWRKFVKAMDFLTELNQKYIQECLDSSDPSIPDHEKSVLEKLIEKDRRIAITMVNDMMIAGIDTVNAEMRSYLA
;
A
#
# COMPACT_ATOMS: atom_id res chain seq x y z
N VAL A 1 -14.72 7.14 -7.68
CA VAL A 1 -13.37 7.18 -8.28
C VAL A 1 -12.73 5.79 -8.31
N LEU A 2 -13.02 4.89 -7.37
CA LEU A 2 -12.87 3.45 -7.62
C LEU A 2 -13.99 2.96 -8.54
N ASN A 3 -13.63 2.47 -9.71
CA ASN A 3 -14.56 1.94 -10.69
C ASN A 3 -15.24 0.70 -10.11
N ARG A 4 -16.58 0.70 -9.99
CA ARG A 4 -17.35 -0.48 -9.54
C ARG A 4 -17.26 -1.66 -10.52
N ASN A 5 -16.62 -1.45 -11.68
CA ASN A 5 -16.28 -2.46 -12.68
C ASN A 5 -14.84 -2.96 -12.61
N LEU A 6 -14.13 -2.82 -11.47
CA LEU A 6 -12.98 -3.69 -11.22
C LEU A 6 -13.49 -5.14 -11.24
N GLN A 7 -12.91 -6.00 -12.08
CA GLN A 7 -13.22 -7.43 -12.02
C GLN A 7 -13.09 -7.86 -10.56
N LYS A 8 -14.06 -8.66 -10.08
CA LYS A 8 -14.27 -8.97 -8.66
C LYS A 8 -13.09 -9.69 -7.98
N ASP A 9 -11.98 -9.87 -8.68
CA ASP A 9 -10.73 -10.47 -8.22
C ASP A 9 -9.47 -9.83 -8.86
N SER A 10 -9.56 -8.56 -9.29
CA SER A 10 -8.39 -7.85 -9.85
C SER A 10 -7.32 -7.61 -8.77
N GLN A 11 -6.06 -7.47 -9.18
CA GLN A 11 -4.95 -7.22 -8.24
C GLN A 11 -5.19 -5.94 -7.43
N GLU A 12 -5.78 -4.93 -8.04
CA GLU A 12 -6.10 -3.64 -7.43
C GLU A 12 -7.20 -3.77 -6.38
N GLN A 13 -8.23 -4.59 -6.65
CA GLN A 13 -9.28 -4.86 -5.67
C GLN A 13 -8.73 -5.65 -4.47
N ARG A 14 -7.83 -6.61 -4.72
CA ARG A 14 -7.12 -7.34 -3.67
C ARG A 14 -6.20 -6.42 -2.86
N PHE A 15 -5.55 -5.45 -3.50
CA PHE A 15 -4.75 -4.43 -2.84
C PHE A 15 -5.59 -3.62 -1.86
N ILE A 16 -6.69 -3.03 -2.33
CA ILE A 16 -7.61 -2.23 -1.50
C ILE A 16 -8.14 -3.06 -0.32
N ASN A 17 -8.60 -4.28 -0.58
CA ASN A 17 -9.10 -5.15 0.49
C ASN A 17 -8.02 -5.50 1.52
N SER A 18 -6.77 -5.64 1.08
CA SER A 18 -5.63 -5.92 1.96
C SER A 18 -5.29 -4.72 2.83
N VAL A 19 -5.30 -3.50 2.28
CA VAL A 19 -5.12 -2.25 3.05
C VAL A 19 -6.23 -2.09 4.09
N LEU A 20 -7.50 -2.26 3.71
CA LEU A 20 -8.63 -2.14 4.66
C LEU A 20 -8.56 -3.20 5.77
N SER A 21 -8.17 -4.43 5.42
CA SER A 21 -7.96 -5.49 6.41
C SER A 21 -6.80 -5.18 7.35
N LEU A 22 -5.79 -4.47 6.84
CA LEU A 22 -4.63 -4.06 7.62
C LEU A 22 -5.04 -3.15 8.78
N PHE A 23 -5.86 -2.13 8.52
CA PHE A 23 -6.34 -1.21 9.55
C PHE A 23 -7.23 -1.90 10.61
N ASP A 24 -8.10 -2.82 10.20
CA ASP A 24 -8.90 -3.64 11.15
C ASP A 24 -8.01 -4.54 12.02
N LEU A 25 -6.98 -5.14 11.43
CA LEU A 25 -6.02 -5.97 12.17
C LEU A 25 -5.15 -5.12 13.10
N SER A 26 -4.66 -3.96 12.65
CA SER A 26 -3.93 -3.00 13.49
C SER A 26 -4.76 -2.55 14.69
N TYR A 27 -6.05 -2.26 14.50
CA TYR A 27 -6.91 -1.94 15.64
C TYR A 27 -6.98 -3.09 16.66
N LYS A 28 -7.12 -4.33 16.19
CA LYS A 28 -7.19 -5.52 17.06
C LYS A 28 -5.85 -5.88 17.73
N LEU A 29 -4.74 -5.51 17.12
CA LEU A 29 -3.40 -5.86 17.58
C LEU A 29 -2.78 -4.75 18.44
N ASP A 30 -2.91 -3.49 18.04
CA ASP A 30 -2.18 -2.37 18.63
C ASP A 30 -3.03 -1.50 19.57
N ILE A 31 -4.36 -1.47 19.38
CA ILE A 31 -5.26 -0.66 20.21
C ILE A 31 -5.93 -1.51 21.30
N LEU A 32 -6.38 -2.72 20.96
CA LEU A 32 -6.96 -3.65 21.93
C LEU A 32 -5.86 -4.46 22.64
N PRO A 33 -6.10 -4.91 23.89
CA PRO A 33 -5.20 -5.84 24.57
C PRO A 33 -4.99 -7.10 23.73
N SER A 34 -3.75 -7.35 23.30
CA SER A 34 -3.43 -8.45 22.40
C SER A 34 -2.14 -9.15 22.80
N LEU A 35 -2.12 -10.47 22.63
CA LEU A 35 -0.98 -11.32 22.97
C LEU A 35 0.05 -11.43 21.83
N TRP A 36 -0.13 -10.69 20.74
CA TRP A 36 0.75 -10.76 19.58
C TRP A 36 2.24 -10.46 19.87
N PRO A 37 2.61 -9.61 20.85
CA PRO A 37 4.03 -9.39 21.16
C PRO A 37 4.71 -10.62 21.77
N TYR A 38 3.92 -11.54 22.35
CA TYR A 38 4.43 -12.72 23.07
C TYR A 38 4.27 -14.01 22.27
N ILE A 39 3.18 -14.13 21.49
CA ILE A 39 2.90 -15.32 20.70
C ILE A 39 2.40 -14.93 19.30
N SER A 40 2.74 -15.75 18.31
CA SER A 40 2.18 -15.61 16.97
C SER A 40 0.69 -15.94 17.01
N THR A 41 -0.16 -14.92 17.16
CA THR A 41 -1.62 -15.08 17.11
C THR A 41 -2.09 -15.25 15.66
N PRO A 42 -3.27 -15.84 15.42
CA PRO A 42 -3.84 -15.89 14.08
C PRO A 42 -4.01 -14.52 13.43
N ASN A 43 -4.36 -13.49 14.20
CA ASN A 43 -4.50 -12.11 13.71
C ASN A 43 -3.14 -11.52 13.31
N TRP A 44 -2.09 -11.76 14.10
CA TRP A 44 -0.73 -11.35 13.76
C TRP A 44 -0.25 -11.97 12.44
N ARG A 45 -0.46 -13.28 12.25
CA ARG A 45 -0.11 -13.94 10.97
C ARG A 45 -0.88 -13.37 9.78
N LYS A 46 -2.15 -13.04 9.96
CA LYS A 46 -2.95 -12.38 8.91
C LYS A 46 -2.41 -10.99 8.58
N PHE A 47 -2.00 -10.23 9.60
CA PHE A 47 -1.43 -8.90 9.46
C PHE A 47 -0.12 -8.95 8.66
N VAL A 48 0.82 -9.82 9.07
CA VAL A 48 2.10 -10.00 8.37
C VAL A 48 1.86 -10.42 6.91
N LYS A 49 0.99 -11.39 6.66
CA LYS A 49 0.67 -11.84 5.29
C LYS A 49 0.08 -10.71 4.42
N ALA A 50 -0.72 -9.82 5.00
CA ALA A 50 -1.25 -8.66 4.28
C ALA A 50 -0.14 -7.65 3.95
N MET A 51 0.75 -7.35 4.91
CA MET A 51 1.92 -6.50 4.69
C MET A 51 2.86 -7.04 3.61
N ASP A 52 3.12 -8.35 3.63
CA ASP A 52 3.98 -9.03 2.64
C ASP A 52 3.37 -8.87 1.24
N PHE A 53 2.08 -9.16 1.09
CA PHE A 53 1.38 -9.01 -0.19
C PHE A 53 1.41 -7.57 -0.71
N LEU A 54 1.15 -6.57 0.14
CA LEU A 54 1.19 -5.16 -0.24
C LEU A 54 2.60 -4.73 -0.67
N THR A 55 3.62 -5.17 0.08
CA THR A 55 5.01 -4.86 -0.20
C THR A 55 5.48 -5.48 -1.52
N GLU A 56 5.18 -6.75 -1.76
CA GLU A 56 5.50 -7.44 -3.02
C GLU A 56 4.82 -6.77 -4.21
N LEU A 57 3.54 -6.40 -4.06
CA LEU A 57 2.79 -5.76 -5.14
C LEU A 57 3.33 -4.36 -5.45
N ASN A 58 3.59 -3.54 -4.43
CA ASN A 58 4.14 -2.20 -4.62
C ASN A 58 5.56 -2.26 -5.20
N GLN A 59 6.40 -3.20 -4.77
CA GLN A 59 7.72 -3.41 -5.38
C GLN A 59 7.63 -3.74 -6.86
N LYS A 60 6.66 -4.58 -7.24
CA LYS A 60 6.41 -4.91 -8.65
C LYS A 60 5.99 -3.67 -9.44
N TYR A 61 5.03 -2.88 -8.97
CA TYR A 61 4.59 -1.66 -9.66
C TYR A 61 5.69 -0.60 -9.77
N ILE A 62 6.52 -0.45 -8.74
CA ILE A 62 7.68 0.44 -8.77
C ILE A 62 8.66 -0.02 -9.86
N GLN A 63 8.93 -1.33 -9.93
CA GLN A 63 9.84 -1.87 -10.95
C GLN A 63 9.28 -1.68 -12.36
N GLU A 64 8.00 -1.95 -12.58
CA GLU A 64 7.34 -1.70 -13.88
C GLU A 64 7.40 -0.21 -14.28
N CYS A 65 7.18 0.70 -13.32
CA CYS A 65 7.27 2.14 -13.56
C CYS A 65 8.69 2.56 -13.97
N LEU A 66 9.71 2.04 -13.28
CA LEU A 66 11.12 2.29 -13.62
C LEU A 66 11.50 1.72 -14.98
N ASP A 67 11.07 0.50 -15.29
CA ASP A 67 11.39 -0.15 -16.56
C ASP A 67 10.73 0.60 -17.74
N SER A 68 9.62 1.30 -17.49
CA SER A 68 8.94 2.17 -18.46
C SER A 68 9.46 3.62 -18.49
N SER A 69 10.33 3.99 -17.56
CA SER A 69 10.89 5.34 -17.44
C SER A 69 11.83 5.64 -18.60
N ASP A 70 11.64 6.77 -19.28
CA ASP A 70 12.55 7.20 -20.34
C ASP A 70 13.77 7.91 -19.72
N PRO A 71 15.00 7.37 -19.88
CA PRO A 71 16.21 7.98 -19.34
C PRO A 71 16.53 9.36 -19.92
N SER A 72 15.84 9.76 -20.99
CA SER A 72 15.97 11.07 -21.64
C SER A 72 15.15 12.16 -20.95
N ILE A 73 14.29 11.81 -19.99
CA ILE A 73 13.43 12.77 -19.29
C ILE A 73 14.31 13.74 -18.47
N PRO A 74 14.17 15.05 -18.68
CA PRO A 74 14.87 16.06 -17.88
C PRO A 74 14.59 15.90 -16.39
N ASP A 75 15.58 16.17 -15.54
CA ASP A 75 15.45 15.99 -14.09
C ASP A 75 14.26 16.74 -13.47
N HIS A 76 13.85 17.88 -14.02
CA HIS A 76 12.71 18.65 -13.53
C HIS A 76 11.34 18.00 -13.85
N GLU A 77 11.29 17.10 -14.84
CA GLU A 77 10.08 16.37 -15.24
C GLU A 77 9.97 14.99 -14.58
N LYS A 78 11.06 14.48 -13.98
CA LYS A 78 11.04 13.24 -13.21
C LYS A 78 10.08 13.32 -12.02
N SER A 79 9.31 12.26 -11.85
CA SER A 79 8.45 12.07 -10.69
C SER A 79 9.25 12.04 -9.40
N VAL A 80 8.58 12.34 -8.28
CA VAL A 80 9.18 12.22 -6.93
C VAL A 80 9.72 10.81 -6.69
N LEU A 81 9.02 9.79 -7.20
CA LEU A 81 9.43 8.40 -7.09
C LEU A 81 10.75 8.13 -7.81
N GLU A 82 10.89 8.57 -9.06
CA GLU A 82 12.11 8.39 -9.85
C GLU A 82 13.31 9.05 -9.16
N LYS A 83 13.14 10.29 -8.67
CA LYS A 83 14.18 11.00 -7.91
C LYS A 83 14.59 10.29 -6.62
N LEU A 84 13.62 9.71 -5.92
CA LEU A 84 13.89 8.96 -4.69
C LEU A 84 14.63 7.65 -4.98
N ILE A 85 14.28 6.96 -6.06
CA ILE A 85 14.91 5.69 -6.44
C ILE A 85 16.36 5.90 -6.85
N GLU A 86 16.67 6.97 -7.58
CA GLU A 86 18.04 7.34 -7.94
C GLU A 86 18.93 7.58 -6.72
N LYS A 87 18.34 8.09 -5.63
CA LYS A 87 19.07 8.37 -4.39
C LYS A 87 19.18 7.15 -3.49
N ASP A 88 18.06 6.51 -3.17
CA ASP A 88 17.98 5.30 -2.35
C ASP A 88 16.69 4.53 -2.65
N ARG A 89 16.84 3.41 -3.37
CA ARG A 89 15.75 2.52 -3.74
C ARG A 89 14.97 1.99 -2.52
N ARG A 90 15.62 1.74 -1.39
CA ARG A 90 14.94 1.22 -0.19
C ARG A 90 14.04 2.27 0.43
N ILE A 91 14.55 3.50 0.55
CA ILE A 91 13.77 4.63 1.06
C ILE A 91 12.57 4.89 0.14
N ALA A 92 12.78 4.88 -1.18
CA ALA A 92 11.70 5.06 -2.14
C ALA A 92 10.58 4.01 -1.99
N ILE A 93 10.94 2.72 -1.86
CA ILE A 93 9.97 1.64 -1.67
C ILE A 93 9.18 1.83 -0.37
N THR A 94 9.86 2.14 0.74
CA THR A 94 9.18 2.39 2.02
C THR A 94 8.23 3.59 1.93
N MET A 95 8.66 4.69 1.30
CA MET A 95 7.81 5.86 1.12
C MET A 95 6.57 5.59 0.28
N VAL A 96 6.69 4.83 -0.82
CA VAL A 96 5.54 4.43 -1.63
C VAL A 96 4.60 3.53 -0.86
N ASN A 97 5.13 2.56 -0.11
CA ASN A 97 4.31 1.70 0.74
C ASN A 97 3.50 2.54 1.74
N ASP A 98 4.14 3.47 2.44
CA ASP A 98 3.48 4.33 3.42
C ASP A 98 2.42 5.23 2.75
N MET A 99 2.75 5.86 1.63
CA MET A 99 1.82 6.71 0.87
C MET A 99 0.61 5.93 0.37
N MET A 100 0.79 4.71 -0.14
CA MET A 100 -0.29 3.90 -0.68
C MET A 100 -1.21 3.36 0.43
N ILE A 101 -0.64 2.87 1.53
CA ILE A 101 -1.40 2.32 2.65
C ILE A 101 -2.22 3.42 3.33
N ALA A 102 -1.60 4.55 3.68
CA ALA A 102 -2.28 5.65 4.36
C ALA A 102 -3.23 6.44 3.43
N GLY A 103 -2.84 6.63 2.16
CA GLY A 103 -3.60 7.43 1.21
C GLY A 103 -4.92 6.79 0.76
N ILE A 104 -4.96 5.46 0.61
CA ILE A 104 -6.18 4.78 0.16
C ILE A 104 -7.27 4.79 1.21
N ASP A 105 -6.94 4.52 2.48
CA ASP A 105 -7.94 4.41 3.54
C ASP A 105 -8.59 5.77 3.86
N THR A 106 -7.76 6.82 3.98
CA THR A 106 -8.22 8.18 4.29
C THR A 106 -9.13 8.75 3.20
N VAL A 107 -8.74 8.66 1.93
CA VAL A 107 -9.57 9.14 0.81
C VAL A 107 -10.85 8.32 0.68
N ASN A 108 -10.80 7.00 0.92
CA ASN A 108 -12.00 6.17 0.91
C ASN A 108 -12.98 6.54 2.03
N ALA A 109 -12.48 6.81 3.23
CA ALA A 109 -13.29 7.24 4.37
C ALA A 109 -13.92 8.61 4.10
N GLU A 110 -13.13 9.56 3.59
CA GLU A 110 -13.60 10.90 3.24
C GLU A 110 -14.67 10.84 2.15
N MET A 111 -14.44 10.08 1.07
CA MET A 111 -15.42 9.93 -0.02
C MET A 111 -16.73 9.26 0.43
N ARG A 112 -16.66 8.30 1.37
CA ARG A 112 -17.86 7.70 1.97
C ARG A 112 -18.68 8.73 2.74
N SER A 113 -18.03 9.66 3.43
CA SER A 113 -18.71 10.71 4.19
C SER A 113 -19.47 11.69 3.29
N TYR A 114 -19.00 11.95 2.07
CA TYR A 114 -19.70 12.80 1.09
C TYR A 114 -20.91 12.11 0.43
N LEU A 115 -21.01 10.77 0.48
CA LEU A 115 -22.07 9.97 -0.15
C LEU A 115 -23.11 9.45 0.85
N ALA A 116 -22.95 9.73 2.14
CA ALA A 116 -23.83 9.35 3.23
C ALA A 116 -24.75 10.53 3.61
#